data_AF-A0A7C3F6B9-F1
#
_entry.id   AF-A0A7C3F6B9-F1
#
_cell.length_a   1.000
_cell.length_b   1.000
_cell.length_c   1.000
_cell.angle_alpha   90.00
_cell.angle_beta   90.00
_cell.angle_gamma   90.00
#
_symmetry.space_group_name_H-M   'P 1'
#
loop_
_entity.id
_entity.type
_entity.pdbx_description
1 polymer ?
#
loop_
_entity_poly.entity_id
_entity_poly.type
_entity_poly.pdbx_seq_one_letter_code
_entity_poly.pdbx_strand_id
1 'polypeptide(L)' 'MPFRKSIGPTWKPDPKDIIIVTNTSGENLALHLPTGRMRLEAGRSRMMMANTLELPEVKGLLEAGKITWKLLKDSRR' A
#
# COMPACT_ATOMS: atom_id res chain seq x y z
N MET A 1 17.27 -38.55 2.77
CA MET A 1 16.80 -37.29 3.41
C MET A 1 15.50 -36.87 2.74
N PRO A 2 14.37 -36.66 3.44
CA PRO A 2 13.16 -36.22 2.78
C PRO A 2 13.24 -34.72 2.47
N PHE A 3 12.87 -34.35 1.24
CA PHE A 3 12.72 -32.96 0.83
C PHE A 3 11.60 -32.29 1.65
N ARG A 4 11.96 -31.28 2.45
CA ARG A 4 11.00 -30.46 3.18
C ARG A 4 10.21 -29.65 2.15
N LYS A 5 8.94 -29.99 1.91
CA LYS A 5 8.03 -29.16 1.10
C LYS A 5 8.07 -27.75 1.69
N SER A 6 8.54 -26.77 0.91
CA SER A 6 8.40 -25.36 1.26
C SER A 6 6.91 -25.03 1.23
N ILE A 7 6.29 -25.03 2.40
CA ILE A 7 4.96 -24.46 2.57
C ILE A 7 5.18 -22.98 2.28
N GLY A 8 4.73 -22.52 1.12
CA GLY A 8 4.77 -21.11 0.76
C GLY A 8 4.12 -20.25 1.84
N PRO A 9 4.34 -18.93 1.86
CA PRO A 9 3.80 -18.06 2.89
C PRO A 9 2.30 -18.32 3.08
N THR A 10 1.88 -18.51 4.34
CA THR A 10 0.50 -18.80 4.72
C THR A 10 -0.46 -17.69 4.29
N TRP A 11 0.07 -16.47 4.15
CA TRP A 11 -0.64 -15.32 3.62
C TRP A 11 -0.42 -15.18 2.10
N LYS A 12 -1.49 -15.32 1.33
CA LYS A 12 -1.56 -15.09 -0.11
C LYS A 12 -2.59 -13.98 -0.39
N PRO A 13 -2.23 -12.70 -0.21
CA PRO A 13 -3.12 -11.63 -0.61
C PRO A 13 -3.35 -11.69 -2.12
N ASP A 14 -4.57 -11.43 -2.57
CA ASP A 14 -4.81 -11.23 -4.00
C ASP A 14 -4.00 -9.99 -4.43
N PRO A 15 -3.16 -10.07 -5.47
CA PRO A 15 -2.41 -8.91 -5.95
C PRO A 15 -3.30 -7.70 -6.28
N LYS A 16 -4.57 -7.96 -6.62
CA LYS A 16 -5.57 -6.91 -6.88
C LYS A 16 -5.96 -6.12 -5.63
N ASP A 17 -5.79 -6.71 -4.45
CA ASP A 17 -6.07 -6.07 -3.16
C ASP A 17 -4.89 -5.24 -2.66
N ILE A 18 -3.77 -5.19 -3.40
CA ILE A 18 -2.57 -4.49 -2.99
C ILE A 18 -2.32 -3.31 -3.93
N ILE A 19 -2.08 -2.16 -3.32
CA ILE A 19 -1.70 -0.92 -4.00
C ILE A 19 -0.37 -0.38 -3.48
N ILE A 20 0.30 0.38 -4.32
CA ILE A 20 1.43 1.22 -3.95
C ILE A 20 0.93 2.65 -3.94
N VAL A 21 0.97 3.29 -2.79
CA VAL A 21 0.67 4.72 -2.64
C VAL A 21 1.97 5.48 -2.55
N THR A 22 2.13 6.50 -3.38
CA THR A 22 3.30 7.36 -3.46
C THR A 22 2.91 8.75 -3.01
N ASN A 23 3.66 9.31 -2.07
CA ASN A 23 3.56 10.71 -1.73
C ASN A 23 4.25 11.55 -2.81
N THR A 24 3.43 12.27 -3.58
CA THR A 24 3.87 13.20 -4.62
C THR A 24 3.98 14.63 -4.11
N SER A 25 3.54 14.89 -2.88
CA SER A 25 3.75 16.17 -2.22
C SER A 25 5.19 16.31 -1.72
N GLY A 26 5.65 17.56 -1.60
CA GLY A 26 6.94 17.90 -0.99
C GLY A 26 6.94 17.85 0.54
N GLU A 27 5.86 17.37 1.16
CA GLU A 27 5.66 17.39 2.61
C GLU A 27 5.51 15.98 3.17
N ASN A 28 5.79 15.81 4.46
CA ASN A 28 5.55 14.54 5.14
C ASN A 28 4.07 14.40 5.49
N LEU A 29 3.45 13.31 5.04
CA LEU A 29 2.04 13.03 5.33
C LEU A 29 1.92 12.08 6.52
N ALA A 30 1.05 12.41 7.46
CA ALA A 30 0.65 11.53 8.54
C ALA A 30 -0.74 10.96 8.22
N LEU A 31 -0.81 9.64 8.08
CA LEU A 31 -2.01 8.88 7.78
C LEU A 31 -2.52 8.18 9.04
N HIS A 32 -3.79 8.37 9.37
CA HIS A 32 -4.51 7.64 10.41
C HIS A 32 -5.21 6.43 9.80
N LEU A 33 -4.52 5.30 9.81
CA LEU A 33 -5.09 4.02 9.37
C LEU A 33 -5.80 3.34 10.55
N PRO A 34 -6.79 2.46 10.30
CA PRO A 34 -7.40 1.64 11.34
C PRO A 34 -6.38 0.77 12.09
N THR A 35 -5.28 0.42 11.43
CA THR A 35 -4.17 -0.36 11.98
C THR A 35 -3.16 0.48 12.77
N GLY A 36 -3.29 1.81 12.74
CA GLY A 36 -2.42 2.74 13.45
C GLY A 36 -2.01 3.95 12.62
N ARG A 37 -1.13 4.77 13.20
CA ARG A 37 -0.57 5.95 12.52
C ARG A 37 0.59 5.54 11.62
N MET A 38 0.53 5.94 10.35
CA MET A 38 1.60 5.73 9.39
C MET A 38 2.09 7.06 8.84
N ARG A 39 3.41 7.27 8.81
CA ARG A 39 4.02 8.40 8.10
C ARG A 39 4.42 7.98 6.69
N LEU A 40 4.05 8.79 5.70
CA LEU A 40 4.49 8.68 4.33
C LEU A 40 5.32 9.91 3.98
N GLU A 41 6.64 9.74 3.99
CA GLU A 41 7.57 10.84 3.72
C GLU A 41 7.47 11.33 2.27
N ALA A 42 7.87 12.58 2.04
CA ALA A 42 7.86 13.20 0.72
C ALA A 42 8.63 12.35 -0.31
N GLY A 43 8.02 12.10 -1.46
CA GLY A 43 8.62 11.27 -2.52
C GLY A 43 8.73 9.78 -2.22
N ARG A 44 8.25 9.30 -1.07
CA ARG A 44 8.27 7.86 -0.73
C ARG A 44 6.99 7.15 -1.13
N SER A 45 7.15 5.86 -1.40
CA SER A 45 6.05 4.95 -1.70
C SER A 45 5.88 3.91 -0.59
N ARG A 46 4.63 3.53 -0.31
CA ARG A 46 4.27 2.46 0.62
C ARG A 46 3.30 1.50 -0.05
N MET A 47 3.51 0.21 0.21
CA MET A 47 2.54 -0.83 -0.12
C MET A 47 1.44 -0.84 0.93
N MET A 48 0.20 -0.78 0.50
CA MET A 48 -1.00 -0.76 1.33
C MET A 48 -2.10 -1.62 0.70
N MET A 49 -3.14 -1.90 1.48
CA MET A 49 -4.34 -2.59 0.99
C MET A 49 -5.20 -1.62 0.18
N ALA A 50 -5.88 -2.12 -0.86
CA ALA A 50 -6.73 -1.31 -1.73
C ALA A 50 -7.87 -0.61 -0.97
N ASN A 51 -8.41 -1.25 0.08
CA ASN A 51 -9.42 -0.68 0.97
C ASN A 51 -8.95 0.61 1.68
N THR A 52 -7.64 0.87 1.73
CA THR A 52 -7.08 2.09 2.34
C THR A 52 -7.46 3.32 1.52
N LEU A 53 -7.73 3.18 0.22
CA LEU A 53 -8.26 4.26 -0.63
C LEU A 53 -9.68 4.68 -0.26
N GLU A 54 -10.41 3.87 0.49
CA GLU A 54 -11.78 4.18 0.90
C GLU A 54 -11.81 5.11 2.12
N LEU A 55 -10.70 5.21 2.84
CA LEU A 55 -10.57 6.05 4.02
C LEU A 55 -10.71 7.53 3.64
N PRO A 56 -11.51 8.31 4.39
CA PRO A 56 -11.78 9.71 4.06
C PRO A 56 -10.51 10.57 4.01
N GLU A 57 -9.53 10.30 4.89
CA GLU A 57 -8.26 11.02 4.92
C GLU A 57 -7.42 10.76 3.65
N VAL A 58 -7.40 9.50 3.18
CA VAL A 58 -6.67 9.10 1.96
C VAL A 58 -7.37 9.66 0.72
N LYS A 59 -8.72 9.64 0.69
CA LYS A 59 -9.50 10.26 -0.39
C LYS A 59 -9.23 11.76 -0.49
N GLY A 60 -9.26 12.48 0.63
CA GLY A 60 -8.96 13.91 0.63
C GLY A 60 -7.55 14.22 0.11
N LEU A 61 -6.57 13.39 0.43
CA LEU A 61 -5.19 13.53 -0.08
C LEU A 61 -5.07 13.20 -1.58
N LEU A 62 -5.88 12.27 -2.09
CA LEU A 62 -5.97 11.95 -3.51
C LEU A 62 -6.62 13.07 -4.31
N GLU A 63 -7.74 13.57 -3.83
CA GLU A 63 -8.46 14.70 -4.45
C GLU A 63 -7.60 15.96 -4.44
N ALA A 64 -6.80 16.17 -3.39
CA ALA A 64 -5.83 17.25 -3.30
C ALA A 64 -4.55 17.02 -4.16
N GLY A 65 -4.40 15.86 -4.81
CA GLY A 65 -3.22 15.53 -5.62
C GLY A 65 -1.92 15.32 -4.83
N LYS A 66 -1.99 15.21 -3.50
CA LYS A 66 -0.81 15.03 -2.63
C LYS A 66 -0.26 13.61 -2.67
N ILE A 67 -1.09 12.64 -3.03
CA ILE A 67 -0.69 11.24 -3.17
C ILE A 67 -1.21 10.68 -4.49
N THR A 68 -0.50 9.67 -5.00
CA THR A 68 -0.91 8.87 -6.16
C THR A 68 -0.89 7.40 -5.79
N TRP A 69 -1.77 6.60 -6.38
CA TRP A 69 -1.78 5.15 -6.17
C TRP A 69 -1.62 4.40 -7.48
N LYS A 70 -1.04 3.20 -7.38
CA LYS A 70 -0.92 2.24 -8.49
C LYS A 70 -1.21 0.85 -7.95
N LEU A 71 -1.95 0.04 -8.68
CA LEU A 71 -2.10 -1.38 -8.37
C LEU A 71 -0.73 -2.06 -8.40
N LEU A 72 -0.46 -2.90 -7.42
CA LEU A 72 0.70 -3.77 -7.46
C LEU A 72 0.47 -4.76 -8.61
N LYS A 73 1.13 -4.52 -9.75
CA LYS A 73 1.11 -5.51 -10.83
C LYS A 73 1.80 -6.76 -10.31
N ASP A 74 1.09 -7.88 -10.33
CA ASP A 74 1.68 -9.18 -10.06
C ASP A 74 2.79 -9.40 -11.08
N SER A 75 4.04 -9.30 -10.64
CA SER A 75 5.21 -9.65 -11.46
C SER A 75 5.38 -11.17 -11.43
N ARG A 76 4.30 -11.91 -11.72
CA ARG A 76 4.41 -13.31 -12.11
C ARG A 76 3.82 -13.47 -13.51
N ARG A 77 4.76 -13.42 -14.44
CA ARG A 77 4.87 -14.32 -15.59
C ARG A 77 3.87 -14.13 -16.73
#